data_AF-A0A099J2U2-F1
#
_entry.id   AF-A0A099J2U2-F1
#
_cell.length_a   1.000
_cell.length_b   1.000
_cell.length_c   1.000
_cell.angle_alpha   90.00
_cell.angle_beta   90.00
_cell.angle_gamma   90.00
#
_symmetry.space_group_name_H-M   'P 1'
#
loop_
_entity.id
_entity.type
_entity.pdbx_description
1 polymer ?
#
loop_
_entity_poly.entity_id
_entity_poly.type
_entity_poly.pdbx_seq_one_letter_code
_entity_poly.pdbx_strand_id
1 'polypeptide(L)' 'MSRATDAYTRLQEAMTTTDPECQRDERFIRDDQAPGELAPLCRACPLYDLCAEYAELARPIGGIWAGKRYNRSTTTKAKS' A
#
# COMPACT_ATOMS: atom_id res chain seq x y z
N MET A 1 4.76 20.80 -0.64
CA MET A 1 4.30 19.40 -0.83
C MET A 1 5.38 18.48 -0.31
N SER A 2 5.02 17.36 0.33
CA SER A 2 6.01 16.38 0.79
C SER A 2 6.29 15.37 -0.32
N ARG A 3 7.49 14.75 -0.34
CA ARG A 3 7.82 13.69 -1.31
C ARG A 3 6.79 12.56 -1.31
N ALA A 4 6.27 12.21 -0.14
CA ALA A 4 5.22 11.21 0.01
C ALA A 4 3.89 11.66 -0.63
N THR A 5 3.55 12.95 -0.53
CA THR A 5 2.37 13.53 -1.19
C THR A 5 2.52 13.47 -2.70
N ASP A 6 3.68 13.84 -3.24
CA ASP A 6 3.92 13.83 -4.68
C ASP A 6 3.88 12.40 -5.25
N ALA A 7 4.47 11.43 -4.53
CA ALA A 7 4.40 10.01 -4.90
C ALA A 7 2.96 9.47 -4.86
N TYR A 8 2.17 9.87 -3.87
CA TYR A 8 0.75 9.51 -3.79
C TYR A 8 -0.06 10.07 -4.96
N THR A 9 0.18 11.34 -5.32
CA THR A 9 -0.49 11.97 -6.47
C THR A 9 -0.21 11.20 -7.76
N ARG A 10 1.05 10.85 -8.04
CA ARG A 10 1.41 10.04 -9.23
C ARG A 10 0.74 8.67 -9.22
N LEU A 11 0.72 7.99 -8.06
CA LEU A 11 0.04 6.71 -7.91
C LEU A 11 -1.47 6.84 -8.19
N GLN A 12 -2.12 7.86 -7.63
CA GLN A 12 -3.55 8.11 -7.85
C GLN A 12 -3.86 8.42 -9.31
N GLU A 13 -3.06 9.27 -9.97
CA GLU A 13 -3.19 9.55 -11.40
C GLU A 13 -3.06 8.27 -12.24
N ALA A 14 -2.07 7.42 -11.95
CA ALA A 14 -1.89 6.16 -12.66
C ALA A 14 -3.09 5.21 -12.46
N MET A 15 -3.67 5.14 -11.25
CA MET A 15 -4.86 4.34 -10.95
C MET A 15 -6.10 4.77 -11.73
N THR A 16 -6.17 6.02 -12.22
CA THR A 16 -7.31 6.46 -13.05
C THR A 16 -7.31 5.83 -14.45
N THR A 17 -6.16 5.34 -14.92
CA THR A 17 -5.99 4.79 -16.27
C THR A 17 -5.59 3.31 -16.27
N THR A 18 -5.08 2.83 -15.15
CA THR A 18 -4.60 1.47 -14.97
C THR A 18 -5.32 0.85 -13.78
N ASP A 19 -6.08 -0.21 -14.03
CA ASP A 19 -6.79 -0.94 -12.98
C ASP A 19 -5.80 -1.84 -12.22
N PRO A 20 -5.52 -1.59 -10.93
CA PRO A 20 -4.60 -2.39 -10.17
C PRO A 20 -5.23 -3.72 -9.74
N GLU A 21 -4.42 -4.78 -9.72
CA GLU A 21 -4.85 -6.12 -9.29
C GLU A 21 -5.53 -6.13 -7.91
N CYS A 22 -5.11 -5.25 -7.00
CA CYS A 22 -5.69 -5.16 -5.66
C CYS A 22 -7.12 -4.62 -5.63
N GLN A 23 -7.57 -3.88 -6.65
CA GLN A 23 -8.91 -3.30 -6.68
C GLN A 23 -9.99 -4.34 -6.97
N ARG A 24 -9.63 -5.41 -7.70
CA ARG A 24 -10.55 -6.49 -8.09
C ARG A 24 -10.48 -7.70 -7.16
N ASP A 25 -9.69 -7.63 -6.10
CA ASP A 25 -9.40 -8.77 -5.23
C ASP A 25 -9.75 -8.46 -3.78
N GLU A 26 -10.86 -9.05 -3.31
CA GLU A 26 -11.37 -8.88 -1.95
C GLU A 26 -10.38 -9.34 -0.87
N ARG A 27 -9.36 -10.15 -1.20
CA ARG A 27 -8.33 -10.53 -0.23
C ARG A 27 -7.55 -9.32 0.30
N PHE A 28 -7.51 -8.21 -0.42
CA PHE A 28 -6.86 -6.97 0.02
C PHE A 28 -7.66 -6.17 1.05
N ILE A 29 -8.96 -6.47 1.24
CA ILE A 29 -9.80 -5.85 2.28
C ILE A 29 -10.01 -6.76 3.50
N ARG A 30 -9.47 -7.98 3.47
CA ARG A 30 -9.58 -8.96 4.56
C ARG A 30 -8.50 -8.73 5.62
N ASP A 31 -8.92 -8.70 6.88
CA ASP A 31 -8.01 -8.48 8.02
C ASP A 31 -7.07 -9.68 8.27
N ASP A 32 -7.54 -10.89 7.97
CA ASP A 32 -6.90 -12.18 8.21
C ASP A 32 -5.93 -12.62 7.10
N GLN A 33 -5.75 -11.81 6.05
CA GLN A 33 -4.92 -12.21 4.92
C GLN A 33 -3.42 -12.16 5.25
N ALA A 34 -2.72 -13.26 4.90
CA ALA A 34 -1.27 -13.34 5.03
C ALA A 34 -0.59 -12.47 3.94
N PRO A 35 0.36 -11.60 4.29
CA PRO A 35 1.03 -10.72 3.32
C PRO A 35 1.77 -11.49 2.22
N GLY A 36 2.30 -12.66 2.56
CA GLY A 36 3.03 -13.52 1.62
C GLY A 36 2.16 -14.05 0.48
N GLU A 37 0.85 -14.19 0.68
CA GLU A 37 -0.09 -14.66 -0.35
C GLU A 37 -0.47 -13.54 -1.33
N LEU A 38 -0.46 -12.28 -0.87
CA LEU A 38 -0.75 -11.11 -1.70
C LEU A 38 0.50 -10.57 -2.40
N ALA A 39 1.70 -10.86 -1.88
CA ALA A 39 2.94 -10.38 -2.44
C ALA A 39 3.14 -10.72 -3.94
N PRO A 40 2.82 -11.93 -4.44
CA PRO A 40 2.89 -12.24 -5.87
C PRO A 40 1.95 -11.37 -6.72
N LEU A 41 0.74 -11.10 -6.23
CA LEU A 41 -0.24 -10.24 -6.93
C LEU A 41 0.26 -8.81 -7.01
N CYS A 42 0.83 -8.29 -5.92
CA CYS A 42 1.46 -6.98 -5.95
C CYS A 42 2.61 -6.93 -6.96
N ARG A 43 3.48 -7.95 -7.02
CA ARG A 43 4.62 -7.97 -7.97
C ARG A 43 4.18 -8.05 -9.44
N ALA A 44 3.02 -8.62 -9.72
CA ALA A 44 2.45 -8.67 -11.06
C ALA A 44 1.72 -7.36 -11.45
N CYS A 45 1.42 -6.49 -10.47
CA CYS A 45 0.66 -5.28 -10.70
C CYS A 45 1.49 -4.25 -11.49
N PRO A 46 0.94 -3.66 -12.58
CA PRO A 46 1.64 -2.62 -13.36
C PRO A 46 1.96 -1.35 -12.55
N LEU A 47 1.27 -1.14 -11.43
CA LEU A 47 1.50 -0.01 -10.53
C LEU A 47 2.47 -0.33 -9.38
N TYR A 48 3.18 -1.46 -9.44
CA TYR A 48 4.06 -1.92 -8.37
C TYR A 48 5.06 -0.85 -7.92
N ASP A 49 5.80 -0.25 -8.87
CA ASP A 49 6.87 0.70 -8.55
C ASP A 49 6.33 1.97 -7.89
N LEU A 50 5.21 2.51 -8.40
CA LEU A 50 4.54 3.69 -7.81
C LEU A 50 3.99 3.39 -6.42
N CYS A 51 3.43 2.19 -6.24
CA CYS A 51 2.94 1.71 -4.95
C CYS A 51 4.08 1.57 -3.94
N ALA A 52 5.21 1.01 -4.37
CA ALA A 52 6.40 0.85 -3.55
C ALA A 52 7.02 2.20 -3.16
N GLU A 53 7.18 3.12 -4.10
CA GLU A 53 7.72 4.46 -3.86
C GLU A 53 6.90 5.20 -2.80
N TYR A 54 5.57 5.25 -2.98
CA TYR A 54 4.70 5.86 -2.00
C TYR A 54 4.81 5.18 -0.63
N ALA A 55 4.79 3.85 -0.59
CA ALA A 55 4.80 3.10 0.67
C ALA A 55 6.10 3.30 1.48
N GLU A 56 7.25 3.34 0.81
CA GLU A 56 8.54 3.60 1.45
C GLU A 56 8.63 5.04 1.99
N LEU A 57 8.11 6.02 1.25
CA LEU A 57 8.12 7.43 1.65
C LEU A 57 7.10 7.76 2.75
N ALA A 58 5.87 7.26 2.62
CA ALA A 58 4.76 7.57 3.52
C ALA A 58 4.74 6.67 4.76
N ARG A 59 5.24 5.44 4.62
CA ARG A 59 5.13 4.35 5.60
C ARG A 59 3.72 4.24 6.19
N PRO A 60 2.71 3.84 5.40
CA PRO A 60 1.30 3.88 5.80
C PRO A 60 1.01 3.24 7.16
N ILE A 61 -0.06 3.69 7.83
CA ILE A 61 -0.42 3.18 9.16
C ILE A 61 -0.95 1.74 9.07
N GLY A 62 -1.58 1.39 7.96
CA GLY A 62 -2.20 0.09 7.73
C GLY A 62 -2.16 -0.34 6.27
N GLY A 63 -2.44 -1.63 6.05
CA GLY A 63 -2.69 -2.22 4.73
C GLY A 63 -1.50 -2.97 4.13
N ILE A 64 -1.74 -3.55 2.95
CA ILE A 64 -0.71 -4.17 2.12
C ILE A 64 -0.33 -3.21 1.00
N TRP A 65 0.95 -2.89 0.91
CA TRP A 65 1.49 -2.01 -0.12
C TRP A 65 2.72 -2.66 -0.74
N ALA A 66 2.73 -2.77 -2.08
CA ALA A 66 3.79 -3.44 -2.84
C ALA A 66 4.21 -4.81 -2.28
N GLY A 67 3.22 -5.59 -1.78
CA GLY A 67 3.41 -6.91 -1.20
C GLY A 67 3.95 -6.94 0.23
N LYS A 68 4.06 -5.77 0.88
CA LYS A 68 4.51 -5.65 2.28
C LYS A 68 3.33 -5.23 3.16
N ARG A 69 3.21 -5.83 4.35
CA ARG A 69 2.25 -5.36 5.36
C ARG A 69 2.83 -4.18 6.11
N TYR A 70 2.08 -3.10 6.11
CA TYR A 70 2.33 -1.95 6.96
C TYR A 70 1.35 -2.00 8.11
N ASN A 71 1.88 -2.12 9.33
CA ASN A 71 1.12 -2.04 10.56
C ASN A 71 1.88 -1.10 11.50
N ARG A 72 1.83 0.20 11.21
CA ARG A 72 2.44 1.16 12.10
C ARG A 72 1.60 1.15 13.37
N SER A 73 2.06 0.42 14.40
CA SER A 73 1.46 0.49 15.72
C SER A 73 1.52 1.95 16.14
N THR A 74 0.38 2.61 16.17
CA THR A 74 0.21 3.82 16.95
C THR A 74 0.30 3.39 18.41
N THR A 75 1.51 3.08 18.88
CA THR A 75 1.81 3.14 20.29
C THR A 75 1.77 4.62 20.64
N THR A 76 0.56 5.17 20.74
CA THR A 76 0.30 6.21 21.70
C THR A 76 0.68 5.57 23.03
N LYS A 77 1.90 5.80 23.50
CA LYS A 77 2.19 5.73 24.93
C LYS A 77 1.22 6.72 25.55
N ALA A 78 0.05 6.25 25.97
CA ALA A 78 -0.71 6.91 27.00
C ALA A 78 0.22 6.92 28.22
N LYS A 79 0.88 8.06 28.45
CA LYS A 79 1.60 8.28 29.69
C LYS A 79 0.57 8.24 30.82
N SER A 80 0.89 7.41 31.80
CA SER A 80 0.25 7.26 33.11
C SER A 80 0.00 8.59 33.81
#